data_AF-A0A150VJI5-F1
#
_entry.id   AF-A0A150VJI5-F1
#
_cell.length_a   1.000
_cell.length_b   1.000
_cell.length_c   1.000
_cell.angle_alpha   90.00
_cell.angle_beta   90.00
_cell.angle_gamma   90.00
#
_symmetry.space_group_name_H-M   'P 1'
#
loop_
_entity.id
_entity.type
_entity.pdbx_description
1 polymer ?
#
loop_
_entity_poly.entity_id
_entity_poly.type
_entity_poly.pdbx_seq_one_letter_code
_entity_poly.pdbx_strand_id
1 'polypeptide(L)'
;MSLTFKLLSLAIRTAAKPIGNYIKRQAKEHEGFRRFAVKQAQRVHQIDMRMRLGILHDPEAQQRMHEREQRAAEERKRKQEIPTVRTEEEQKKFEEEQARGEKDAPEKKDKPAKVKIRPLSESKAIELGANFFSEAFIFAVAAGLIVWDTWRSRKKESARRDDVAERLADLEAEVERLRSKYE
;
A
#
# COMPACT_ATOMS: atom_id res chain seq x y z
N MET A 1 31.13 4.40 15.22
CA MET A 1 29.65 4.46 15.16
C MET A 1 29.18 5.74 15.83
N SER A 2 28.64 6.66 15.04
CA SER A 2 28.23 8.01 15.44
C SER A 2 27.27 8.00 16.64
N LEU A 3 27.56 8.83 17.63
CA LEU A 3 26.75 9.03 18.85
C LEU A 3 25.28 9.35 18.52
N THR A 4 25.05 10.08 17.43
CA THR A 4 23.72 10.40 16.89
C THR A 4 22.93 9.14 16.52
N PHE A 5 23.57 8.18 15.83
CA PHE A 5 22.93 6.92 15.45
C PHE A 5 22.59 6.07 16.68
N LYS A 6 23.44 6.10 17.72
CA LYS A 6 23.19 5.40 18.98
C LYS A 6 22.02 6.00 19.74
N LEU A 7 21.97 7.32 19.91
CA LEU A 7 20.87 8.01 20.58
C LEU A 7 19.54 7.84 19.83
N LEU A 8 19.58 7.91 18.49
CA LEU A 8 18.40 7.66 17.67
C LEU A 8 17.92 6.20 17.80
N SER A 9 18.82 5.22 17.72
CA SER A 9 18.46 3.80 17.90
C SER A 9 17.93 3.50 19.30
N LEU A 10 18.47 4.19 20.32
CA LEU A 10 18.03 4.06 21.70
C LEU A 10 16.63 4.65 21.87
N ALA A 11 16.37 5.85 21.35
CA ALA A 11 15.07 6.52 21.36
C ALA A 11 13.98 5.71 20.65
N ILE A 12 14.29 5.11 19.49
CA ILE A 12 13.37 4.19 18.79
C ILE A 12 13.05 2.99 19.69
N ARG A 13 14.07 2.41 20.36
CA ARG A 13 13.89 1.24 21.23
C ARG A 13 13.14 1.57 22.52
N THR A 14 13.35 2.74 23.11
CA THR A 14 12.63 3.20 24.30
C THR A 14 11.23 3.69 23.99
N ALA A 15 10.91 4.17 22.79
CA ALA A 15 9.55 4.51 22.43
C ALA A 15 8.74 3.26 22.02
N ALA A 16 9.30 2.39 21.18
CA ALA A 16 8.54 1.30 20.56
C ALA A 16 8.02 0.26 21.57
N LYS A 17 8.84 -0.14 22.55
CA LYS A 17 8.47 -1.17 23.54
C LYS A 17 7.35 -0.73 24.50
N PRO A 18 7.42 0.42 25.19
CA PRO A 18 6.35 0.85 26.09
C PRO A 18 5.08 1.23 25.32
N ILE A 19 5.19 1.84 24.14
CA ILE A 19 4.02 2.19 23.33
C ILE A 19 3.28 0.93 22.87
N GLY A 20 4.02 -0.08 22.38
CA GLY A 20 3.42 -1.36 21.97
C GLY A 20 2.72 -2.08 23.13
N ASN A 21 3.33 -2.11 24.32
CA ASN A 21 2.72 -2.70 25.50
C ASN A 21 1.51 -1.91 26.01
N TYR A 22 1.56 -0.57 25.94
CA TYR A 22 0.45 0.30 26.30
C TYR A 22 -0.75 0.09 25.39
N ILE A 23 -0.56 0.05 24.07
CA ILE A 23 -1.63 -0.18 23.09
C ILE A 23 -2.26 -1.56 23.29
N LYS A 24 -1.45 -2.59 23.55
CA LYS A 24 -1.97 -3.95 23.84
C LYS A 24 -2.79 -4.00 25.12
N ARG A 25 -2.43 -3.23 26.15
CA ARG A 25 -3.21 -3.10 27.39
C ARG A 25 -4.51 -2.33 27.15
N GLN A 26 -4.44 -1.19 26.47
CA GLN A 26 -5.61 -0.36 26.15
C GLN A 26 -6.62 -1.07 25.23
N ALA A 27 -6.15 -1.94 24.33
CA ALA A 27 -7.02 -2.78 23.51
C ALA A 27 -7.79 -3.85 24.31
N LYS A 28 -7.30 -4.24 25.49
CA LYS A 28 -8.01 -5.13 26.41
C LYS A 28 -8.97 -4.36 27.32
N GLU A 29 -8.58 -3.15 27.74
CA GLU A 29 -9.35 -2.34 28.68
C GLU A 29 -10.49 -1.55 28.01
N HIS A 30 -10.35 -1.13 26.75
CA HIS A 30 -11.36 -0.30 26.06
C HIS A 30 -11.86 -0.95 24.77
N GLU A 31 -13.16 -1.29 24.75
CA GLU A 31 -13.81 -1.86 23.56
C GLU A 31 -13.83 -0.91 22.35
N GLY A 32 -14.04 0.39 22.58
CA GLY A 32 -14.06 1.38 21.50
C GLY A 32 -12.70 1.48 20.79
N PHE A 33 -11.62 1.49 21.58
CA PHE A 33 -10.26 1.48 21.07
C PHE A 33 -9.94 0.17 20.34
N ARG A 34 -10.37 -0.97 20.88
CA ARG A 34 -10.25 -2.29 20.23
C ARG A 34 -10.90 -2.31 18.85
N ARG A 35 -12.14 -1.86 18.73
CA ARG A 35 -12.87 -1.79 17.43
C ARG A 35 -12.17 -0.85 16.46
N PHE A 36 -11.68 0.30 16.93
CA PHE A 36 -10.92 1.24 16.11
C PHE A 36 -9.61 0.64 15.61
N ALA A 37 -8.81 0.02 16.49
CA ALA A 37 -7.55 -0.62 16.14
C ALA A 37 -7.75 -1.76 15.13
N VAL A 38 -8.75 -2.61 15.33
CA VAL A 38 -9.11 -3.68 14.39
C VAL A 38 -9.53 -3.12 13.03
N LYS A 39 -10.34 -2.05 13.00
CA LYS A 39 -10.79 -1.41 11.76
C LYS A 39 -9.62 -0.80 10.98
N GLN A 40 -8.69 -0.14 11.67
CA GLN A 40 -7.49 0.42 11.05
C GLN A 40 -6.57 -0.67 10.52
N ALA A 41 -6.33 -1.73 11.31
CA ALA A 41 -5.51 -2.87 10.88
C ALA A 41 -6.11 -3.59 9.67
N GLN A 42 -7.44 -3.77 9.63
CA GLN A 42 -8.13 -4.33 8.48
C GLN A 42 -7.99 -3.46 7.23
N ARG A 43 -8.09 -2.12 7.36
CA ARG A 43 -7.88 -1.20 6.24
C ARG A 43 -6.45 -1.30 5.70
N VAL A 44 -5.45 -1.24 6.58
CA VAL A 44 -4.04 -1.37 6.19
C VAL A 44 -3.79 -2.71 5.49
N HIS A 45 -4.33 -3.80 6.05
CA HIS A 45 -4.21 -5.11 5.43
C HIS A 45 -4.89 -5.20 4.06
N GLN A 46 -6.09 -4.63 3.93
CA GLN A 46 -6.79 -4.60 2.64
C GLN A 46 -6.02 -3.79 1.60
N ILE A 47 -5.41 -2.68 1.99
CA ILE A 47 -4.59 -1.85 1.13
C ILE A 47 -3.31 -2.59 0.72
N ASP A 48 -2.58 -3.18 1.67
CA ASP A 48 -1.37 -3.98 1.40
C ASP A 48 -1.68 -5.16 0.47
N MET A 49 -2.71 -5.95 0.78
CA MET A 49 -3.13 -7.05 -0.09
C MET A 49 -3.60 -6.55 -1.44
N ARG A 50 -4.36 -5.46 -1.52
CA ARG A 50 -4.80 -4.89 -2.81
C ARG A 50 -3.61 -4.43 -3.65
N MET A 51 -2.59 -3.81 -3.05
CA MET A 51 -1.38 -3.41 -3.76
C MET A 51 -0.58 -4.64 -4.21
N ARG A 52 -0.41 -5.66 -3.35
CA ARG A 52 0.27 -6.91 -3.73
C ARG A 52 -0.45 -7.64 -4.84
N LEU A 53 -1.76 -7.78 -4.72
CA LEU A 53 -2.61 -8.42 -5.72
C LEU A 53 -2.75 -7.56 -6.97
N GLY A 54 -2.50 -6.25 -6.91
CA GLY A 54 -2.50 -5.36 -8.09
C GLY A 54 -1.15 -5.30 -8.80
N ILE A 55 -0.05 -5.45 -8.07
CA ILE A 55 1.32 -5.37 -8.60
C ILE A 55 1.82 -6.76 -9.05
N LEU A 56 1.44 -7.84 -8.36
CA LEU A 56 1.89 -9.20 -8.67
C LEU A 56 0.97 -9.95 -9.65
N HIS A 57 -0.29 -9.51 -9.79
CA HIS A 57 -1.18 -10.02 -10.84
C HIS A 57 -1.08 -9.13 -12.07
N ASP A 58 0.00 -9.33 -12.82
CA ASP A 58 -0.02 -8.95 -14.23
C ASP A 58 -1.02 -9.91 -14.93
N PRO A 59 -2.18 -9.42 -15.42
CA PRO A 59 -3.25 -10.29 -15.94
C PRO A 59 -2.75 -11.21 -17.05
N GLU A 60 -1.73 -10.77 -17.80
CA GLU A 60 -1.10 -11.57 -18.85
C GLU A 60 -0.26 -12.73 -18.32
N ALA A 61 0.41 -12.58 -17.18
CA ALA A 61 1.23 -13.64 -16.60
C ALA A 61 0.37 -14.81 -16.08
N GLN A 62 -0.82 -14.53 -15.53
CA GLN A 62 -1.76 -15.56 -15.10
C GLN A 62 -2.46 -16.26 -16.27
N GLN A 63 -2.85 -15.51 -17.30
CA GLN A 63 -3.44 -16.08 -18.52
C GLN A 63 -2.49 -17.08 -19.16
N ARG A 64 -1.21 -16.73 -19.31
CA ARG A 64 -0.18 -17.64 -19.86
C ARG A 64 0.02 -18.88 -18.99
N MET A 65 -0.12 -18.78 -17.66
CA MET A 65 -0.02 -19.94 -16.76
C MET A 65 -1.26 -20.83 -16.79
N HIS A 66 -2.46 -20.24 -16.83
CA HIS A 66 -3.71 -20.97 -16.97
C HIS A 66 -3.86 -21.63 -18.34
N GLU A 67 -3.43 -20.97 -19.41
CA GLU A 67 -3.36 -21.56 -20.75
C GLU A 67 -2.40 -22.75 -20.78
N ARG A 68 -1.22 -22.64 -20.14
CA ARG A 68 -0.25 -23.75 -20.02
C ARG A 68 -0.82 -24.91 -19.21
N GLU A 69 -1.53 -24.61 -18.12
CA GLU A 69 -2.13 -25.61 -17.23
C GLU A 69 -3.34 -26.30 -17.89
N GLN A 70 -4.17 -25.56 -18.64
CA GLN A 70 -5.28 -26.09 -19.42
C GLN A 70 -4.78 -26.96 -20.57
N ARG A 71 -3.78 -26.52 -21.33
CA ARG A 71 -3.14 -27.34 -22.37
C ARG A 71 -2.52 -28.61 -21.79
N ALA A 72 -1.83 -28.51 -20.64
CA ALA A 72 -1.28 -29.68 -19.97
C ALA A 72 -2.38 -30.62 -19.43
N ALA A 73 -3.52 -30.10 -18.97
CA ALA A 73 -4.66 -30.88 -18.50
C ALA A 73 -5.39 -31.55 -19.67
N GLU A 74 -5.58 -30.86 -20.79
CA GLU A 74 -6.13 -31.41 -22.03
C GLU A 74 -5.20 -32.47 -22.62
N GLU A 75 -3.89 -32.25 -22.62
CA GLU A 75 -2.93 -33.29 -23.02
C GLU A 75 -2.95 -34.49 -22.08
N ARG A 76 -3.10 -34.29 -20.76
CA ARG A 76 -3.25 -35.39 -19.80
C ARG A 76 -4.55 -36.16 -20.03
N LYS A 77 -5.66 -35.47 -20.30
CA LYS A 77 -6.94 -36.08 -20.67
C LYS A 77 -6.85 -36.81 -22.00
N ARG A 78 -6.28 -36.19 -23.05
CA ARG A 78 -6.03 -36.84 -24.35
C ARG A 78 -5.15 -38.06 -24.23
N LYS A 79 -4.09 -38.03 -23.40
CA LYS A 79 -3.22 -39.19 -23.13
C LYS A 79 -3.93 -40.28 -22.31
N GLN A 80 -4.90 -39.92 -21.47
CA GLN A 80 -5.76 -40.87 -20.75
C GLN A 80 -6.88 -41.44 -21.63
N GLU A 81 -7.34 -40.68 -22.64
CA GLU A 81 -8.36 -41.02 -23.62
C GLU A 81 -7.78 -41.63 -24.90
N ILE A 82 -6.59 -42.24 -24.87
CA ILE A 82 -6.11 -43.11 -25.96
C ILE A 82 -6.40 -44.57 -25.61
N PRO A 83 -7.63 -45.08 -25.83
CA PRO A 83 -7.89 -46.51 -25.83
C PRO A 83 -7.35 -47.12 -27.13
N THR A 84 -6.47 -48.09 -26.96
CA THR A 84 -5.99 -49.03 -27.99
C THR A 84 -7.18 -49.66 -28.72
N VAL A 85 -7.28 -49.40 -30.05
CA VAL A 85 -8.20 -49.96 -31.07
C VAL A 85 -9.68 -50.12 -30.66
N ARG A 86 -10.51 -49.14 -31.04
CA ARG A 86 -11.99 -49.21 -30.94
C ARG A 86 -12.66 -49.47 -32.30
N THR A 87 -13.76 -50.21 -32.27
CA THR A 87 -14.61 -50.58 -33.41
C THR A 87 -15.51 -49.43 -33.89
N GLU A 88 -15.88 -49.43 -35.17
CA GLU A 88 -16.47 -48.31 -35.92
C GLU A 88 -17.79 -47.73 -35.35
N GLU A 89 -18.53 -48.50 -34.54
CA GLU A 89 -19.79 -48.05 -33.94
C GLU A 89 -19.62 -47.25 -32.64
N GLU A 90 -18.54 -47.50 -31.89
CA GLU A 90 -18.20 -46.73 -30.70
C GLU A 90 -17.68 -45.34 -31.08
N GLN A 91 -17.02 -45.24 -32.25
CA GLN A 91 -16.52 -44.00 -32.81
C GLN A 91 -17.66 -43.02 -33.13
N LYS A 92 -18.75 -43.50 -33.75
CA LYS A 92 -19.91 -42.65 -34.08
C LYS A 92 -20.67 -42.15 -32.85
N LYS A 93 -20.80 -42.99 -31.82
CA LYS A 93 -21.43 -42.59 -30.55
C LYS A 93 -20.59 -41.57 -29.79
N PHE A 94 -19.26 -41.74 -29.80
CA PHE A 94 -18.33 -40.79 -29.20
C PHE A 94 -18.31 -39.44 -29.94
N GLU A 95 -18.39 -39.48 -31.28
CA GLU A 95 -18.52 -38.27 -32.12
C GLU A 95 -19.87 -37.56 -31.91
N GLU A 96 -20.98 -38.30 -31.76
CA GLU A 96 -22.29 -37.71 -31.43
C GLU A 96 -22.34 -37.13 -30.01
N GLU A 97 -21.72 -37.79 -29.02
CA GLU A 97 -21.62 -37.28 -27.65
C GLU A 97 -20.70 -36.04 -27.56
N GLN A 98 -19.58 -36.03 -28.30
CA GLN A 98 -18.74 -34.84 -28.44
C GLN A 98 -19.48 -33.69 -29.11
N ALA A 99 -20.21 -33.95 -30.20
CA ALA A 99 -20.97 -32.94 -30.93
C ALA A 99 -22.16 -32.37 -30.13
N ARG A 100 -22.72 -33.15 -29.17
CA ARG A 100 -23.72 -32.66 -28.21
C ARG A 100 -23.09 -31.88 -27.06
N GLY A 101 -21.94 -32.33 -26.54
CA GLY A 101 -21.20 -31.65 -25.48
C GLY A 101 -20.65 -30.27 -25.89
N GLU A 102 -20.36 -30.08 -27.17
CA GLU A 102 -19.84 -28.81 -27.72
C GLU A 102 -20.92 -27.72 -27.86
N LYS A 103 -22.21 -28.11 -27.97
CA LYS A 103 -23.33 -27.17 -28.19
C LYS A 103 -24.01 -26.67 -26.93
N ASP A 104 -23.85 -27.35 -25.79
CA ASP A 104 -24.48 -27.01 -24.51
C ASP A 104 -23.51 -26.45 -23.46
N ALA A 105 -22.30 -26.04 -23.84
CA ALA A 105 -21.37 -25.37 -22.94
C ALA A 105 -21.80 -23.90 -22.75
N PRO A 106 -22.27 -23.49 -21.55
CA PRO A 106 -22.50 -22.07 -21.31
C PRO A 106 -21.14 -21.35 -21.31
N GLU A 107 -20.95 -20.42 -22.25
CA GLU A 107 -19.87 -19.43 -22.23
C GLU A 107 -19.93 -18.66 -20.90
N LYS A 108 -19.17 -19.12 -19.90
CA LYS A 108 -18.92 -18.36 -18.69
C LYS A 108 -17.96 -17.24 -19.06
N LYS A 109 -18.53 -16.06 -19.35
CA LYS A 109 -17.78 -14.81 -19.45
C LYS A 109 -17.02 -14.61 -18.13
N ASP A 110 -15.71 -14.86 -18.16
CA ASP A 110 -14.77 -14.68 -17.06
C ASP A 110 -14.69 -13.20 -16.69
N LYS A 111 -15.59 -12.78 -15.80
CA LYS A 111 -15.41 -11.53 -15.07
C LYS A 111 -14.25 -11.76 -14.10
N PRO A 112 -13.24 -10.87 -14.05
CA PRO A 112 -12.10 -11.05 -13.18
C PRO A 112 -12.61 -11.24 -11.75
N ALA A 113 -12.30 -12.40 -11.17
CA ALA A 113 -12.75 -12.76 -9.84
C ALA A 113 -12.25 -11.69 -8.87
N LYS A 114 -13.17 -10.90 -8.31
CA LYS A 114 -12.84 -9.91 -7.27
C LYS A 114 -12.22 -10.69 -6.12
N VAL A 115 -10.90 -10.58 -5.94
CA VAL A 115 -10.18 -11.30 -4.88
C VAL A 115 -10.74 -10.85 -3.53
N LYS A 116 -11.56 -11.70 -2.91
CA LYS A 116 -12.18 -11.43 -1.62
C LYS A 116 -11.16 -11.69 -0.52
N ILE A 117 -10.44 -10.64 -0.11
CA ILE A 117 -9.44 -10.69 0.94
C ILE A 117 -10.12 -11.08 2.27
N ARG A 118 -9.66 -12.17 2.88
CA ARG A 118 -10.18 -12.64 4.18
C ARG A 118 -9.77 -11.67 5.29
N PRO A 119 -10.67 -11.28 6.21
CA PRO A 119 -10.30 -10.39 7.32
C PRO A 119 -9.32 -11.08 8.28
N LEU A 120 -8.44 -10.30 8.90
CA LEU A 120 -7.52 -10.80 9.92
C LEU A 120 -8.27 -11.26 11.17
N SER A 121 -7.70 -12.27 11.85
CA SER A 121 -8.11 -12.60 13.22
C SER A 121 -7.88 -11.41 14.15
N GLU A 122 -8.72 -11.28 15.17
CA GLU A 122 -8.70 -10.13 16.08
C GLU A 122 -7.33 -9.95 16.75
N SER A 123 -6.68 -11.04 17.16
CA SER A 123 -5.33 -11.02 17.73
C SER A 123 -4.29 -10.41 16.79
N LYS A 124 -4.25 -10.85 15.53
CA LYS A 124 -3.33 -10.34 14.52
C LYS A 124 -3.64 -8.89 14.16
N ALA A 125 -4.92 -8.53 14.11
CA ALA A 125 -5.35 -7.16 13.85
C ALA A 125 -4.87 -6.19 14.96
N ILE A 126 -4.90 -6.61 16.22
CA ILE A 126 -4.40 -5.82 17.35
C ILE A 126 -2.88 -5.63 17.25
N GLU A 127 -2.13 -6.68 16.90
CA GLU A 127 -0.67 -6.58 16.74
C GLU A 127 -0.27 -5.68 15.56
N LEU A 128 -0.91 -5.86 14.40
CA LEU A 128 -0.67 -5.03 13.22
C LEU A 128 -1.05 -3.56 13.50
N GLY A 129 -2.17 -3.34 14.19
CA GLY A 129 -2.60 -2.03 14.64
C GLY A 129 -1.60 -1.37 15.58
N ALA A 130 -1.09 -2.11 16.58
CA ALA A 130 -0.11 -1.58 17.52
C ALA A 130 1.21 -1.17 16.84
N ASN A 131 1.69 -1.97 15.90
CA ASN A 131 2.88 -1.63 15.11
C ASN A 131 2.62 -0.35 14.29
N PHE A 132 1.49 -0.28 13.58
CA PHE A 132 1.10 0.89 12.81
C PHE A 132 1.00 2.17 13.66
N PHE A 133 0.40 2.10 14.85
CA PHE A 133 0.27 3.28 15.73
C PHE A 133 1.61 3.78 16.26
N SER A 134 2.53 2.88 16.62
CA SER A 134 3.87 3.29 17.10
C SER A 134 4.72 3.91 15.99
N GLU A 135 4.62 3.38 14.78
CA GLU A 135 5.28 3.94 13.60
C GLU A 135 4.65 5.29 13.20
N ALA A 136 3.32 5.37 13.13
CA ALA A 136 2.59 6.61 12.85
C ALA A 136 2.90 7.72 13.86
N PHE A 137 3.08 7.36 15.13
CA PHE A 137 3.46 8.32 16.17
C PHE A 137 4.85 8.91 15.91
N ILE A 138 5.85 8.08 15.60
CA ILE A 138 7.21 8.55 15.30
C ILE A 138 7.21 9.45 14.05
N PHE A 139 6.49 9.05 13.00
CA PHE A 139 6.36 9.88 11.80
C PHE A 139 5.62 11.19 12.06
N ALA A 140 4.57 11.19 12.90
CA ALA A 140 3.86 12.40 13.27
C ALA A 140 4.75 13.38 14.03
N VAL A 141 5.56 12.88 14.96
CA VAL A 141 6.55 13.71 15.68
C VAL A 141 7.59 14.25 14.71
N ALA A 142 8.15 13.42 13.83
CA ALA A 142 9.16 13.84 12.86
C ALA A 142 8.60 14.88 11.87
N ALA A 143 7.45 14.61 11.26
CA ALA A 143 6.76 15.54 10.36
C ALA A 143 6.36 16.81 11.09
N GLY A 144 5.87 16.70 12.33
CA GLY A 144 5.53 17.84 13.18
C GLY A 144 6.72 18.75 13.45
N LEU A 145 7.91 18.17 13.75
CA LEU A 145 9.14 18.95 13.93
C LEU A 145 9.57 19.66 12.65
N ILE A 146 9.47 18.99 11.50
CA ILE A 146 9.79 19.61 10.20
C ILE A 146 8.82 20.75 9.87
N VAL A 147 7.51 20.53 10.05
CA VAL A 147 6.49 21.56 9.82
C VAL A 147 6.66 22.73 10.79
N TRP A 148 6.97 22.45 12.06
CA TRP A 148 7.23 23.48 13.05
C TRP A 148 8.46 24.32 12.70
N ASP A 149 9.56 23.66 12.32
CA ASP A 149 10.79 24.35 11.96
C ASP A 149 10.61 25.18 10.68
N THR A 150 9.92 24.65 9.67
CA THR A 150 9.62 25.41 8.45
C THR A 150 8.71 26.60 8.72
N TRP A 151 7.68 26.46 9.57
CA TRP A 151 6.82 27.59 9.94
C TRP A 151 7.57 28.66 10.74
N ARG A 152 8.37 28.23 11.73
CA ARG A 152 9.21 29.13 12.55
C ARG A 152 10.28 29.83 11.71
N SER A 153 10.92 29.12 10.78
CA SER A 153 11.97 29.67 9.91
C SER A 153 11.41 30.66 8.90
N ARG A 154 10.24 30.38 8.31
CA ARG A 154 9.53 31.33 7.44
C ARG A 154 9.22 32.65 8.15
N LYS A 155 8.81 32.61 9.42
CA LYS A 155 8.55 33.83 10.19
C LYS A 155 9.80 34.71 10.37
N LYS A 156 10.98 34.09 10.53
CA LYS A 156 12.27 34.81 10.60
C LYS A 156 12.70 35.35 9.24
N GLU A 157 12.47 34.60 8.17
CA GLU A 157 12.80 35.03 6.82
C GLU A 157 11.95 36.23 6.38
N SER A 158 10.65 36.23 6.70
CA SER A 158 9.75 37.37 6.45
C SER A 158 10.29 38.64 7.11
N ALA A 159 10.59 38.58 8.41
CA ALA A 159 11.10 39.75 9.14
C ALA A 159 12.44 40.27 8.57
N ARG A 160 13.30 39.38 8.06
CA ARG A 160 14.53 39.79 7.36
C ARG A 160 14.25 40.44 6.01
N ARG A 161 13.26 39.93 5.26
CA ARG A 161 12.85 40.53 3.98
C ARG A 161 12.26 41.92 4.20
N ASP A 162 11.49 42.10 5.26
CA ASP A 162 10.90 43.39 5.62
C ASP A 162 12.00 44.42 5.97
N ASP A 163 12.98 44.08 6.81
CA ASP A 163 14.15 44.94 7.14
C ASP A 163 15.00 45.28 5.90
N VAL A 164 15.23 44.31 5.00
CA VAL A 164 15.98 44.57 3.76
C VAL A 164 15.19 45.49 2.82
N ALA A 165 13.86 45.35 2.74
CA ALA A 165 13.01 46.20 1.93
C ALA A 165 13.01 47.65 2.43
N GLU A 166 12.96 47.86 3.75
CA GLU A 166 13.05 49.19 4.37
C GLU A 166 14.38 49.88 4.02
N ARG A 167 15.51 49.17 4.19
CA ARG A 167 16.83 49.70 3.85
C ARG A 167 16.98 50.04 2.37
N LEU A 168 16.41 49.22 1.48
CA LEU A 168 16.42 49.51 0.04
C LEU A 168 15.68 50.81 -0.26
N ALA A 169 14.50 51.01 0.36
CA ALA A 169 13.74 52.24 0.20
C ALA A 169 14.50 53.47 0.72
N ASP A 170 15.15 53.37 1.87
CA ASP A 170 15.98 54.45 2.43
C ASP A 170 17.17 54.80 1.53
N LEU A 171 17.89 53.78 1.03
CA LEU A 171 19.00 53.93 0.11
C LEU A 171 18.56 54.58 -1.21
N GLU A 172 17.43 54.16 -1.77
CA GLU A 172 16.86 54.77 -2.98
C GLU A 172 16.53 56.25 -2.77
N ALA A 173 15.91 56.59 -1.64
CA ALA A 173 15.59 57.98 -1.29
C ALA A 173 16.86 58.84 -1.09
N GLU A 174 17.90 58.28 -0.48
CA GLU A 174 19.17 58.99 -0.28
C GLU A 174 19.91 59.21 -1.61
N VAL A 175 19.91 58.21 -2.49
CA VAL A 175 20.45 58.34 -3.85
C VAL A 175 19.71 59.43 -4.63
N GLU A 176 18.39 59.47 -4.56
CA GLU A 176 17.58 60.49 -5.24
C GLU A 176 17.80 61.89 -4.66
N ARG A 177 17.92 61.99 -3.33
CA ARG A 177 18.28 63.25 -2.65
C ARG A 177 19.66 63.74 -3.04
N LEU A 178 20.65 62.85 -3.16
CA LEU A 178 21.99 63.23 -3.59
C LEU A 178 21.98 63.65 -5.07
N ARG A 179 21.29 62.91 -5.92
CA ARG A 179 21.14 63.25 -7.34
C ARG A 179 20.54 64.63 -7.54
N SER A 180 19.43 64.95 -6.85
CA SER A 180 18.80 66.28 -6.91
C SER A 180 19.63 67.42 -6.32
N LYS A 181 20.65 67.12 -5.51
CA LYS A 181 21.58 68.11 -4.95
C LYS A 181 22.72 68.45 -5.92
N TYR A 182 23.04 67.57 -6.87
CA TYR A 182 24.14 67.72 -7.82
C TYR A 182 23.68 67.93 -9.28
N GLU A 183 22.42 67.69 -9.60
CA GLU A 183 21.72 68.24 -10.78
C GLU A 183 21.27 69.69 -10.51
#